data_AF-A0A9R1D5U1-F1
#
_entry.id   AF-A0A9R1D5U1-F1
#
_cell.length_a   1.000
_cell.length_b   1.000
_cell.length_c   1.000
_cell.angle_alpha   90.00
_cell.angle_beta   90.00
_cell.angle_gamma   90.00
#
_symmetry.space_group_name_H-M   'P 1'
#
loop_
_entity.id
_entity.type
_entity.pdbx_description
1 polymer ?
#
loop_
_entity_poly.entity_id
_entity_poly.type
_entity_poly.pdbx_seq_one_letter_code
_entity_poly.pdbx_strand_id
1 'polypeptide(L)'
;MATTTEAECLDALREAAERLGESPTKKQYDELGLTPASTTICRILGSWNEAKGRAGLRTYTQDENGGIDVQPKPESVTIPDNEDWADLTAQQRWYYKNKQDRIETKECRRKQLREWFSQLKRKQYACERCAEGRSAAIDFHHPESKVAGVSQMVNHGYSKRRIRAEIERCTVLCANCHRKEHDEISKPVTPKDPERIEATIRNTSDTRIRKQRRAWVTAYKYHSDGCARCDASDPACLDFHHEGEKTVGIARMLSERRSLDDIRREIDNCVLLCANCHRVEHHARRKTDSV
;
A
#
# COMPACT_ATOMS: atom_id res chain seq x y z
N MET A 1 3.46 41.58 39.15
CA MET A 1 4.12 41.58 37.82
C MET A 1 3.34 42.53 36.94
N ALA A 2 4.00 43.56 36.39
CA ALA A 2 3.33 44.57 35.57
C ALA A 2 2.63 43.89 34.38
N THR A 3 1.32 44.06 34.28
CA THR A 3 0.53 43.58 33.15
C THR A 3 0.81 44.50 31.98
N THR A 4 1.63 44.06 31.02
CA THR A 4 1.88 44.80 29.79
C THR A 4 0.55 45.14 29.12
N THR A 5 0.33 46.41 28.85
CA THR A 5 -0.89 46.92 28.24
C THR A 5 -0.78 46.90 26.72
N GLU A 6 -1.94 47.00 26.06
CA GLU A 6 -2.01 47.11 24.61
C GLU A 6 -1.26 48.35 24.09
N ALA A 7 -1.39 49.49 24.79
CA ALA A 7 -0.73 50.74 24.43
C ALA A 7 0.80 50.59 24.45
N GLU A 8 1.35 49.95 25.49
CA GLU A 8 2.79 49.69 25.59
C GLU A 8 3.31 48.80 24.44
N CYS A 9 2.49 47.88 23.94
CA CYS A 9 2.86 47.06 22.78
C CYS A 9 2.89 47.88 21.47
N LEU A 10 1.96 48.82 21.30
CA LEU A 10 1.89 49.68 20.11
C LEU A 10 3.00 50.72 20.11
N ASP A 11 3.30 51.31 21.27
CA ASP A 11 4.36 52.32 21.40
C ASP A 11 5.74 51.71 21.19
N ALA A 12 6.00 50.50 21.71
CA ALA A 12 7.26 49.82 21.44
C ALA A 12 7.44 49.48 19.95
N LEU A 13 6.37 49.17 19.22
CA LEU A 13 6.44 48.97 17.77
C LEU A 13 6.77 50.27 17.02
N ARG A 14 6.20 51.41 17.45
CA ARG A 14 6.50 52.72 16.86
C ARG A 14 7.93 53.15 17.15
N GLU A 15 8.41 52.94 18.37
CA GLU A 15 9.79 53.19 18.76
C GLU A 15 10.78 52.34 17.95
N ALA A 16 10.45 51.06 17.74
CA ALA A 16 11.26 50.20 16.88
C ALA A 16 11.31 50.72 15.44
N ALA A 17 10.19 51.22 14.92
CA ALA A 17 10.14 51.77 13.57
C ALA A 17 10.93 53.08 13.43
N GLU A 18 10.88 53.95 14.43
CA GLU A 18 11.69 55.19 14.47
C GLU A 18 13.19 54.88 14.52
N ARG A 19 13.60 53.91 15.33
CA ARG A 19 15.02 53.51 15.46
C ARG A 19 15.59 52.90 14.17
N LEU A 20 14.77 52.17 13.43
CA LEU A 20 15.18 51.52 12.18
C LEU A 20 14.98 52.41 10.95
N GLY A 21 14.18 53.48 11.07
CA GLY A 21 13.76 54.31 9.94
C GLY A 21 12.80 53.58 8.97
N GLU A 22 12.35 52.38 9.32
CA GLU A 22 11.47 51.53 8.52
C GLU A 22 10.56 50.67 9.42
N SER A 23 9.53 50.04 8.83
CA SER A 23 8.63 49.16 9.57
C SER A 23 9.35 47.87 10.00
N PRO A 24 9.44 47.53 11.30
CA PRO A 24 10.27 46.44 11.79
C PRO A 24 9.75 45.05 11.38
N THR A 25 10.65 44.18 10.92
CA THR A 25 10.40 42.73 10.96
C THR A 25 10.48 42.22 12.40
N LYS A 26 9.86 41.06 12.67
CA LYS A 26 9.91 40.46 14.01
C LYS A 26 11.35 40.24 14.49
N LYS A 27 12.23 39.80 13.59
CA LYS A 27 13.64 39.57 13.89
C LYS A 27 14.38 40.87 14.22
N GLN A 28 14.19 41.92 13.41
CA GLN A 28 14.81 43.23 13.68
C GLN A 28 14.33 43.81 15.02
N TYR A 29 13.04 43.67 15.35
CA TYR A 29 12.50 44.09 16.64
C TYR A 29 13.17 43.36 17.81
N ASP A 30 13.32 42.03 17.72
CA ASP A 30 13.97 41.23 18.76
C ASP A 30 15.46 41.62 18.94
N GLU A 31 16.15 41.97 17.85
CA GLU A 31 17.55 42.43 17.88
C GLU A 31 17.73 43.81 18.54
N LEU A 32 16.69 44.66 18.55
CA LEU A 32 16.70 45.95 19.27
C LEU A 32 16.59 45.82 20.79
N GLY A 33 16.24 44.63 21.30
CA GLY A 33 16.13 44.38 22.74
C GLY A 33 15.03 45.19 23.45
N LEU A 34 14.02 45.64 22.70
CA LEU A 34 12.92 46.46 23.24
C LEU A 34 11.96 45.64 24.09
N THR A 35 11.36 46.31 25.08
CA THR A 35 10.31 45.75 25.93
C THR A 35 8.98 46.44 25.64
N PRO A 36 7.87 45.70 25.46
CA PRO A 36 7.70 44.25 25.63
C PRO A 36 8.27 43.40 24.48
N ALA A 37 8.65 42.15 24.79
CA ALA A 37 9.18 41.21 23.79
C ALA A 37 8.17 40.92 22.66
N SER A 38 8.67 40.57 21.47
CA SER A 38 7.80 40.32 20.29
C SER A 38 6.74 39.24 20.53
N THR A 39 7.04 38.25 21.36
CA THR A 39 6.11 37.20 21.78
C THR A 39 4.98 37.72 22.65
N THR A 40 5.26 38.69 23.53
CA THR A 40 4.26 39.37 24.37
C THR A 40 3.36 40.25 23.50
N ILE A 41 3.93 40.96 22.54
CA ILE A 41 3.20 41.76 21.55
C ILE A 41 2.24 40.87 20.75
N CYS A 42 2.71 39.73 20.22
CA CYS A 42 1.84 38.81 19.49
C CYS A 42 0.73 38.21 20.36
N ARG A 43 1.00 37.97 21.65
CA ARG A 43 -0.01 37.43 22.57
C ARG A 43 -1.14 38.44 22.84
N ILE A 44 -0.83 39.73 22.89
CA ILE A 44 -1.79 40.80 23.23
C ILE A 44 -2.49 41.34 21.98
N LEU A 45 -1.73 41.56 20.90
CA LEU A 45 -2.21 42.24 19.68
C LEU A 45 -2.56 41.30 18.52
N GLY A 46 -2.27 40.00 18.63
CA GLY A 46 -2.53 39.00 17.58
C GLY A 46 -1.30 38.71 16.71
N SER A 47 -1.49 38.54 15.41
CA SER A 47 -0.37 38.34 14.49
C SER A 47 0.55 39.57 14.43
N TRP A 48 1.82 39.37 14.06
CA TRP A 48 2.79 40.47 13.95
C TRP A 48 2.34 41.55 12.97
N ASN A 49 1.67 41.16 11.88
CA ASN A 49 1.12 42.10 10.90
C ASN A 49 -0.09 42.85 11.44
N GLU A 50 -0.99 42.21 12.21
CA GLU A 50 -2.08 42.91 12.89
C GLU A 50 -1.54 43.93 13.90
N ALA A 51 -0.52 43.56 14.67
CA ALA A 51 0.14 44.46 15.62
C ALA A 51 0.75 45.68 14.92
N LYS A 52 1.48 45.48 13.81
CA LYS A 52 2.00 46.58 12.98
C LYS A 52 0.90 47.44 12.38
N GLY A 53 -0.17 46.83 11.88
CA GLY A 53 -1.31 47.55 11.31
C GLY A 53 -1.99 48.45 12.33
N ARG A 54 -2.18 47.94 13.56
CA ARG A 54 -2.72 48.73 14.69
C ARG A 54 -1.77 49.83 15.15
N ALA A 55 -0.46 49.65 15.01
CA ALA A 55 0.53 50.67 15.32
C ALA A 55 0.64 51.77 14.25
N GLY A 56 -0.07 51.63 13.12
CA GLY A 56 0.01 52.54 11.98
C GLY A 56 1.25 52.31 11.11
N LEU A 57 1.91 51.15 11.27
CA LEU A 57 3.13 50.79 10.55
C LEU A 57 2.80 49.97 9.31
N ARG A 58 3.63 50.11 8.26
CA ARG A 58 3.49 49.34 7.03
C ARG A 58 3.48 47.84 7.37
N THR A 59 2.35 47.20 7.14
CA THR A 59 2.25 45.74 7.25
C THR A 59 2.86 45.12 6.01
N TYR A 60 3.38 43.92 6.18
CA TYR A 60 3.87 43.18 5.03
C TYR A 60 2.75 42.24 4.61
N THR A 61 1.95 42.63 3.62
CA THR A 61 1.13 41.65 2.91
C THR A 61 2.05 40.84 1.99
N GLN A 62 1.71 39.58 1.75
CA GLN A 62 2.47 38.71 0.84
C GLN A 62 2.63 39.29 -0.58
N ASP A 63 1.86 40.33 -0.89
CA ASP A 63 1.72 40.93 -2.22
C ASP A 63 2.80 41.98 -2.52
N GLU A 64 3.47 42.52 -1.49
CA GLU A 64 4.47 43.61 -1.66
C GLU A 64 5.92 43.13 -1.71
N ASN A 65 6.17 41.84 -1.48
CA ASN A 65 7.37 41.24 -2.00
C ASN A 65 7.12 40.97 -3.48
N GLY A 66 7.75 41.76 -4.35
CA GLY A 66 7.87 41.44 -5.77
C GLY A 66 8.02 39.93 -5.91
N GLY A 67 7.11 39.33 -6.68
CA GLY A 67 6.78 37.91 -6.63
C GLY A 67 8.03 37.06 -6.42
N ILE A 68 7.96 36.10 -5.49
CA ILE A 68 9.05 35.13 -5.24
C ILE A 68 9.58 34.72 -6.61
N ASP A 69 10.83 35.08 -6.92
CA ASP A 69 11.44 34.77 -8.22
C ASP A 69 11.36 33.26 -8.44
N VAL A 70 10.33 32.84 -9.18
CA VAL A 70 10.02 31.43 -9.38
C VAL A 70 11.04 30.95 -10.38
N GLN A 71 12.08 30.30 -9.85
CA GLN A 71 13.09 29.65 -10.67
C GLN A 71 12.42 28.75 -11.72
N PRO A 72 12.93 28.74 -12.96
CA PRO A 72 12.32 27.99 -14.06
C PRO A 72 12.19 26.52 -13.70
N LYS A 73 11.16 25.86 -14.25
CA LYS A 73 10.90 24.44 -14.03
C LYS A 73 12.14 23.62 -14.42
N PRO A 74 12.73 22.84 -13.51
CA PRO A 74 13.82 21.94 -13.87
C PRO A 74 13.35 20.94 -14.95
N GLU A 75 14.23 20.60 -15.89
CA GLU A 75 13.92 19.66 -16.97
C GLU A 75 13.52 18.27 -16.44
N SER A 76 14.08 17.87 -15.30
CA SER A 76 13.81 16.60 -14.63
C SER A 76 12.43 16.52 -13.94
N VAL A 77 11.65 17.60 -13.91
CA VAL A 77 10.37 17.65 -13.20
C VAL A 77 9.21 17.65 -14.20
N THR A 78 8.35 16.64 -14.08
CA THR A 78 7.09 16.51 -14.84
C THR A 78 5.91 17.01 -14.01
N ILE A 79 5.12 17.91 -14.59
CA ILE A 79 3.83 18.39 -14.04
C ILE A 79 2.70 18.02 -15.02
N PRO A 80 1.43 17.93 -14.56
CA PRO A 80 0.29 17.70 -15.45
C PRO A 80 0.16 18.80 -16.53
N ASP A 81 -0.31 18.43 -17.72
CA ASP A 81 -0.42 19.35 -18.86
C ASP A 81 -1.36 20.56 -18.62
N ASN A 82 -2.23 20.45 -17.61
CA ASN A 82 -3.17 21.50 -17.22
C ASN A 82 -2.67 22.40 -16.07
N GLU A 83 -1.41 22.25 -15.63
CA GLU A 83 -0.80 23.07 -14.58
C GLU A 83 0.41 23.85 -15.12
N ASP A 84 0.55 25.12 -14.72
CA ASP A 84 1.73 25.94 -15.02
C ASP A 84 2.64 26.03 -13.79
N TRP A 85 3.94 25.79 -13.98
CA TRP A 85 4.96 25.85 -12.92
C TRP A 85 5.03 27.21 -12.22
N ALA A 86 4.82 28.31 -12.95
CA ALA A 86 4.84 29.66 -12.40
C ALA A 86 3.67 29.87 -11.40
N ASP A 87 2.50 29.32 -11.74
CA ASP A 87 1.26 29.46 -10.97
C ASP A 87 1.16 28.51 -9.78
N LEU A 88 2.03 27.50 -9.71
CA LEU A 88 2.08 26.59 -8.58
C LEU A 88 2.45 27.31 -7.28
N THR A 89 1.97 26.79 -6.16
CA THR A 89 2.47 27.21 -4.84
C THR A 89 3.89 26.67 -4.62
N ALA A 90 4.64 27.29 -3.71
CA ALA A 90 5.95 26.78 -3.29
C ALA A 90 5.89 25.32 -2.79
N GLN A 91 4.80 24.94 -2.12
CA GLN A 91 4.58 23.57 -1.64
C GLN A 91 4.33 22.58 -2.80
N GLN A 92 3.55 22.97 -3.82
CA GLN A 92 3.33 22.13 -5.00
C GLN A 92 4.62 21.95 -5.82
N ARG A 93 5.40 23.01 -6.03
CA ARG A 93 6.72 22.92 -6.68
C ARG A 93 7.66 21.98 -5.92
N TRP A 94 7.71 22.10 -4.59
CA TRP A 94 8.49 21.18 -3.76
C TRP A 94 7.98 19.73 -3.89
N TYR A 95 6.66 19.53 -3.91
CA TYR A 95 6.07 18.20 -4.10
C TYR A 95 6.50 17.59 -5.43
N TYR A 96 6.34 18.28 -6.56
CA TYR A 96 6.72 17.77 -7.88
C TYR A 96 8.22 17.51 -7.99
N LYS A 97 9.06 18.41 -7.44
CA LYS A 97 10.51 18.24 -7.41
C LYS A 97 10.95 16.98 -6.66
N ASN A 98 10.29 16.66 -5.54
CA ASN A 98 10.66 15.55 -4.67
C ASN A 98 9.77 14.30 -4.87
N LYS A 99 8.80 14.35 -5.78
CA LYS A 99 7.80 13.28 -5.96
C LYS A 99 8.48 11.97 -6.30
N GLN A 100 9.39 12.01 -7.27
CA GLN A 100 10.09 10.83 -7.76
C GLN A 100 11.01 10.25 -6.69
N ASP A 101 11.87 11.06 -6.07
CA ASP A 101 12.75 10.64 -4.97
C ASP A 101 11.97 10.01 -3.80
N ARG A 102 10.79 10.55 -3.47
CA ARG A 102 9.93 9.99 -2.41
C ARG A 102 9.28 8.67 -2.82
N ILE A 103 8.88 8.52 -4.09
CA ILE A 103 8.38 7.26 -4.63
C ILE A 103 9.50 6.21 -4.57
N GLU A 104 10.69 6.54 -5.05
CA GLU A 104 11.86 5.66 -5.06
C GLU A 104 12.29 5.26 -3.66
N THR A 105 12.36 6.21 -2.73
CA THR A 105 12.66 5.94 -1.32
C THR A 105 11.64 4.98 -0.71
N LYS A 106 10.34 5.18 -1.01
CA LYS A 106 9.26 4.32 -0.52
C LYS A 106 9.36 2.92 -1.11
N GLU A 107 9.64 2.79 -2.41
CA GLU A 107 9.81 1.51 -3.10
C GLU A 107 11.08 0.77 -2.63
N CYS A 108 12.19 1.47 -2.45
CA CYS A 108 13.42 0.92 -1.88
C CYS A 108 13.18 0.37 -0.47
N ARG A 109 12.53 1.15 0.41
CA ARG A 109 12.15 0.70 1.76
C ARG A 109 11.23 -0.53 1.70
N ARG A 110 10.26 -0.56 0.78
CA ARG A 110 9.36 -1.72 0.61
C ARG A 110 10.13 -2.96 0.11
N LYS A 111 11.09 -2.80 -0.80
CA LYS A 111 11.97 -3.88 -1.26
C LYS A 111 12.78 -4.46 -0.09
N GLN A 112 13.45 -3.60 0.68
CA GLN A 112 14.20 -4.01 1.87
C GLN A 112 13.32 -4.72 2.91
N LEU A 113 12.07 -4.26 3.10
CA LEU A 113 11.13 -4.91 4.01
C LEU A 113 10.71 -6.30 3.52
N ARG A 114 10.45 -6.47 2.21
CA ARG A 114 10.15 -7.77 1.60
C ARG A 114 11.33 -8.74 1.73
N GLU A 115 12.54 -8.28 1.46
CA GLU A 115 13.76 -9.09 1.60
C GLU A 115 13.97 -9.53 3.05
N TRP A 116 13.88 -8.60 4.00
CA TRP A 116 13.94 -8.91 5.43
C TRP A 116 12.89 -9.95 5.83
N PHE A 117 11.65 -9.81 5.35
CA PHE A 117 10.57 -10.74 5.67
C PHE A 117 10.77 -12.13 5.06
N SER A 118 11.24 -12.21 3.82
CA SER A 118 11.60 -13.48 3.18
C SER A 118 12.75 -14.19 3.92
N GLN A 119 13.74 -13.44 4.40
CA GLN A 119 14.82 -13.99 5.21
C GLN A 119 14.32 -14.48 6.58
N LEU A 120 13.43 -13.72 7.22
CA LEU A 120 12.79 -14.10 8.48
C LEU A 120 12.04 -15.43 8.34
N LYS A 121 11.19 -15.55 7.32
CA LYS A 121 10.47 -16.79 6.98
C LYS A 121 11.42 -17.97 6.83
N ARG A 122 12.46 -17.82 6.01
CA ARG A 122 13.44 -18.89 5.75
C ARG A 122 14.17 -19.37 7.01
N LYS A 123 14.49 -18.45 7.93
CA LYS A 123 15.33 -18.75 9.10
C LYS A 123 14.56 -19.28 10.30
N GLN A 124 13.30 -18.89 10.46
CA GLN A 124 12.58 -19.09 11.72
C GLN A 124 11.31 -19.92 11.59
N TYR A 125 10.78 -20.12 10.39
CA TYR A 125 9.43 -20.63 10.22
C TYR A 125 9.36 -21.80 9.24
N ALA A 126 8.69 -22.86 9.68
CA ALA A 126 8.19 -23.96 8.88
C ALA A 126 6.70 -24.16 9.23
N CYS A 127 5.97 -24.91 8.42
CA CYS A 127 4.58 -25.23 8.70
C CYS A 127 4.47 -26.04 10.00
N GLU A 128 3.52 -25.68 10.88
CA GLU A 128 3.28 -26.42 12.12
C GLU A 128 2.61 -27.79 11.88
N ARG A 129 2.02 -28.00 10.70
CA ARG A 129 1.26 -29.22 10.36
C ARG A 129 1.97 -30.18 9.42
N CYS A 130 3.06 -29.76 8.79
CA CYS A 130 3.82 -30.60 7.87
C CYS A 130 5.26 -30.09 7.75
N ALA A 131 6.14 -30.84 7.09
CA ALA A 131 7.54 -30.48 6.95
C ALA A 131 7.84 -29.38 5.90
N GLU A 132 6.84 -28.65 5.40
CA GLU A 132 7.08 -27.58 4.42
C GLU A 132 7.80 -26.40 5.07
N GLY A 133 9.02 -26.13 4.63
CA GLY A 133 9.86 -25.02 5.09
C GLY A 133 10.20 -23.98 4.03
N ARG A 134 9.74 -24.14 2.77
CA ARG A 134 10.06 -23.15 1.72
C ARG A 134 9.39 -21.82 2.05
N SER A 135 10.20 -20.77 2.22
CA SER A 135 9.72 -19.45 2.66
C SER A 135 8.59 -18.85 1.82
N ALA A 136 8.54 -19.16 0.52
CA ALA A 136 7.48 -18.68 -0.39
C ALA A 136 6.12 -19.38 -0.16
N ALA A 137 6.13 -20.59 0.42
CA ALA A 137 4.93 -21.38 0.69
C ALA A 137 4.33 -21.09 2.08
N ILE A 138 5.04 -20.43 2.99
CA ILE A 138 4.58 -20.15 4.36
C ILE A 138 3.60 -18.97 4.39
N ASP A 139 2.46 -19.19 5.05
CA ASP A 139 1.43 -18.22 5.43
C ASP A 139 1.31 -18.11 6.96
N PHE A 140 0.72 -16.99 7.37
CA PHE A 140 0.42 -16.70 8.76
C PHE A 140 -1.10 -16.66 8.91
N HIS A 141 -1.65 -17.71 9.51
CA HIS A 141 -3.08 -17.88 9.71
C HIS A 141 -3.52 -17.15 10.98
N HIS A 142 -4.57 -16.34 10.87
CA HIS A 142 -5.25 -15.78 12.03
C HIS A 142 -6.60 -16.47 12.23
N PRO A 143 -6.85 -17.05 13.40
CA PRO A 143 -8.14 -17.66 13.73
C PRO A 143 -9.29 -16.64 13.70
N GLU A 144 -9.00 -15.39 14.10
CA GLU A 144 -9.96 -14.28 14.09
C GLU A 144 -9.66 -13.37 12.89
N SER A 145 -10.42 -13.54 11.80
CA SER A 145 -10.18 -12.96 10.47
C SER A 145 -10.34 -11.43 10.34
N LYS A 146 -10.28 -10.66 11.43
CA LYS A 146 -10.61 -9.22 11.45
C LYS A 146 -9.38 -8.28 11.35
N VAL A 147 -8.17 -8.80 11.25
CA VAL A 147 -6.94 -8.00 11.17
C VAL A 147 -6.29 -8.12 9.77
N ALA A 148 -5.65 -7.04 9.33
CA ALA A 148 -4.89 -7.02 8.07
C ALA A 148 -3.78 -8.09 8.12
N GLY A 149 -3.87 -9.11 7.26
CA GLY A 149 -2.91 -10.21 7.26
C GLY A 149 -1.46 -9.74 7.09
N VAL A 150 -0.51 -10.48 7.68
CA VAL A 150 0.92 -10.12 7.74
C VAL A 150 1.50 -9.75 6.36
N SER A 151 1.08 -10.46 5.31
CA SER A 151 1.49 -10.17 3.92
C SER A 151 1.05 -8.77 3.44
N GLN A 152 -0.15 -8.32 3.83
CA GLN A 152 -0.64 -6.98 3.53
C GLN A 152 0.18 -5.91 4.28
N MET A 153 0.52 -6.17 5.54
CA MET A 153 1.36 -5.24 6.33
C MET A 153 2.74 -5.02 5.70
N VAL A 154 3.35 -6.07 5.17
CA VAL A 154 4.63 -5.99 4.45
C VAL A 154 4.47 -5.18 3.16
N ASN A 155 3.44 -5.44 2.36
CA ASN A 155 3.18 -4.70 1.12
C ASN A 155 2.87 -3.21 1.37
N HIS A 156 2.21 -2.90 2.48
CA HIS A 156 1.89 -1.53 2.87
C HIS A 156 3.06 -0.80 3.57
N GLY A 157 4.15 -1.49 3.91
CA GLY A 157 5.36 -0.86 4.48
C GLY A 157 5.29 -0.60 5.99
N TYR A 158 4.52 -1.40 6.73
CA TYR A 158 4.41 -1.31 8.19
C TYR A 158 5.79 -1.55 8.85
N SER A 159 5.95 -1.08 10.09
CA SER A 159 7.22 -1.27 10.80
C SER A 159 7.46 -2.74 11.15
N LYS A 160 8.74 -3.15 11.15
CA LYS A 160 9.16 -4.52 11.53
C LYS A 160 8.61 -4.95 12.89
N ARG A 161 8.53 -4.02 13.85
CA ARG A 161 7.95 -4.26 15.18
C ARG A 161 6.48 -4.66 15.11
N ARG A 162 5.65 -3.92 14.35
CA ARG A 162 4.22 -4.24 14.20
C ARG A 162 4.02 -5.58 13.48
N ILE A 163 4.84 -5.85 12.46
CA ILE A 163 4.79 -7.12 11.74
C ILE A 163 5.11 -8.30 12.67
N ARG A 164 6.15 -8.18 13.52
CA ARG A 164 6.48 -9.24 14.49
C ARG A 164 5.37 -9.49 15.52
N ALA A 165 4.84 -8.42 16.11
CA ALA A 165 3.75 -8.52 17.06
C ALA A 165 2.49 -9.18 16.46
N GLU A 166 2.27 -8.99 15.15
CA GLU A 166 1.18 -9.66 14.45
C GLU A 166 1.48 -11.15 14.26
N ILE A 167 2.70 -11.50 13.83
CA ILE A 167 3.13 -12.89 13.63
C ILE A 167 3.01 -13.72 14.91
N GLU A 168 3.31 -13.16 16.07
CA GLU A 168 3.19 -13.83 17.37
C GLU A 168 1.76 -14.29 17.69
N ARG A 169 0.76 -13.72 17.02
CA ARG A 169 -0.66 -14.08 17.17
C ARG A 169 -1.15 -15.02 16.06
N CYS A 170 -0.29 -15.37 15.11
CA CYS A 170 -0.62 -16.23 14.00
C CYS A 170 -0.21 -17.68 14.26
N THR A 171 -0.97 -18.61 13.69
CA THR A 171 -0.51 -19.98 13.47
C THR A 171 0.28 -20.03 12.16
N VAL A 172 1.47 -20.61 12.17
CA VAL A 172 2.34 -20.69 10.99
C VAL A 172 1.99 -21.93 10.17
N LEU A 173 1.40 -21.74 9.00
CA LEU A 173 0.95 -22.83 8.12
C LEU A 173 1.50 -22.64 6.71
N CYS A 174 1.80 -23.72 5.98
CA CYS A 174 2.01 -23.61 4.55
C CYS A 174 0.68 -23.31 3.82
N ALA A 175 0.74 -22.80 2.60
CA ALA A 175 -0.43 -22.43 1.81
C ALA A 175 -1.42 -23.59 1.62
N ASN A 176 -0.93 -24.82 1.45
CA ASN A 176 -1.78 -26.01 1.38
C ASN A 176 -2.53 -26.26 2.70
N CYS A 177 -1.80 -26.34 3.83
CA CYS A 177 -2.41 -26.55 5.15
C CYS A 177 -3.36 -25.40 5.54
N HIS A 178 -2.98 -24.16 5.21
CA HIS A 178 -3.82 -22.99 5.46
C HIS A 178 -5.14 -23.05 4.67
N ARG A 179 -5.14 -23.54 3.42
CA ARG A 179 -6.38 -23.75 2.66
C ARG A 179 -7.25 -24.82 3.27
N LYS A 180 -6.67 -25.95 3.69
CA LYS A 180 -7.42 -27.04 4.32
C LYS A 180 -8.19 -26.57 5.56
N GLU A 181 -7.60 -25.65 6.34
CA GLU A 181 -8.29 -25.02 7.47
C GLU A 181 -9.54 -24.24 7.09
N HIS A 182 -9.48 -23.45 6.02
CA HIS A 182 -10.66 -22.72 5.55
C HIS A 182 -11.66 -23.65 4.85
N ASP A 183 -11.20 -24.75 4.24
CA ASP A 183 -12.01 -25.68 3.46
C ASP A 183 -12.75 -26.74 4.31
N GLU A 184 -12.25 -27.13 5.49
CA GLU A 184 -12.97 -28.06 6.38
C GLU A 184 -14.37 -27.56 6.78
N ILE A 185 -14.61 -26.25 6.66
CA ILE A 185 -15.90 -25.62 6.93
C ILE A 185 -16.92 -25.86 5.77
N SER A 186 -16.52 -26.39 4.61
CA SER A 186 -17.41 -26.48 3.43
C SER A 186 -17.19 -27.67 2.48
N LYS A 187 -17.02 -28.91 2.99
CA LYS A 187 -16.91 -30.10 2.11
C LYS A 187 -18.28 -30.74 1.81
N PRO A 188 -18.72 -30.86 0.55
CA PRO A 188 -19.74 -31.83 0.16
C PRO A 188 -19.18 -33.25 0.22
N VAL A 189 -20.02 -34.20 0.65
CA VAL A 189 -19.65 -35.55 1.12
C VAL A 189 -19.13 -36.50 0.02
N THR A 190 -19.33 -36.21 -1.27
CA THR A 190 -18.83 -37.06 -2.38
C THR A 190 -18.53 -36.25 -3.65
N PRO A 191 -17.35 -36.42 -4.28
CA PRO A 191 -17.04 -35.83 -5.59
C PRO A 191 -17.95 -36.42 -6.66
N LYS A 192 -18.43 -35.58 -7.57
CA LYS A 192 -19.19 -36.00 -8.75
C LYS A 192 -18.23 -36.17 -9.93
N ASP A 193 -18.54 -37.11 -10.82
CA ASP A 193 -17.87 -37.27 -12.11
C ASP A 193 -17.97 -35.98 -12.97
N PRO A 194 -16.85 -35.45 -13.50
CA PRO A 194 -16.83 -34.28 -14.37
C PRO A 194 -17.77 -34.40 -15.58
N GLU A 195 -17.82 -35.55 -16.25
CA GLU A 195 -18.62 -35.74 -17.48
C GLU A 195 -20.12 -35.64 -17.18
N ARG A 196 -20.54 -36.20 -16.04
CA ARG A 196 -21.94 -36.09 -15.56
C ARG A 196 -22.31 -34.65 -15.22
N ILE A 197 -21.38 -33.86 -14.65
CA ILE A 197 -21.63 -32.44 -14.37
C ILE A 197 -21.74 -31.65 -15.68
N GLU A 198 -20.87 -31.92 -16.64
CA GLU A 198 -20.88 -31.29 -17.96
C GLU A 198 -22.18 -31.53 -18.72
N ALA A 199 -22.70 -32.77 -18.71
CA ALA A 199 -24.02 -33.09 -19.25
C ALA A 199 -25.15 -32.28 -18.58
N THR A 200 -25.05 -32.03 -17.27
CA THR A 200 -26.03 -31.22 -16.52
C THR A 200 -25.94 -29.73 -16.87
N ILE A 201 -24.73 -29.21 -17.10
CA ILE A 201 -24.50 -27.80 -17.46
C ILE A 201 -25.12 -27.46 -18.81
N ARG A 202 -25.05 -28.36 -19.79
CA ARG A 202 -25.59 -28.15 -21.15
C ARG A 202 -27.10 -27.90 -21.18
N ASN A 203 -27.84 -28.32 -20.15
CA ASN A 203 -29.30 -28.24 -20.10
C ASN A 203 -29.85 -27.17 -19.14
N THR A 204 -29.00 -26.27 -18.59
CA THR A 204 -29.42 -25.30 -17.56
C THR A 204 -29.24 -23.86 -18.02
N SER A 205 -30.35 -23.12 -18.14
CA SER A 205 -30.35 -21.65 -18.16
C SER A 205 -30.47 -21.13 -16.73
N ASP A 206 -29.52 -20.28 -16.31
CA ASP A 206 -29.57 -19.42 -15.11
C ASP A 206 -28.87 -19.91 -13.81
N THR A 207 -28.46 -18.91 -12.98
CA THR A 207 -27.73 -18.82 -11.68
C THR A 207 -26.90 -20.00 -11.15
N ARG A 208 -27.38 -21.23 -11.29
CA ARG A 208 -26.70 -22.49 -10.94
C ARG A 208 -25.46 -22.76 -11.78
N ILE A 209 -25.35 -22.15 -12.96
CA ILE A 209 -24.20 -22.29 -13.87
C ILE A 209 -22.86 -22.05 -13.15
N ARG A 210 -22.76 -21.02 -12.29
CA ARG A 210 -21.52 -20.76 -11.53
C ARG A 210 -21.19 -21.88 -10.55
N LYS A 211 -22.19 -22.40 -9.84
CA LYS A 211 -22.03 -23.49 -8.88
C LYS A 211 -21.64 -24.79 -9.59
N GLN A 212 -22.30 -25.09 -10.71
CA GLN A 212 -22.02 -26.28 -11.52
C GLN A 212 -20.63 -26.22 -12.16
N ARG A 213 -20.23 -25.08 -12.74
CA ARG A 213 -18.88 -24.91 -13.30
C ARG A 213 -17.79 -25.00 -12.24
N ARG A 214 -18.01 -24.43 -11.04
CA ARG A 214 -17.10 -24.64 -9.90
C ARG A 214 -17.01 -26.11 -9.51
N ALA A 215 -18.14 -26.80 -9.42
CA ALA A 215 -18.17 -28.23 -9.13
C ALA A 215 -17.44 -29.06 -10.19
N TRP A 216 -17.57 -28.71 -11.48
CA TRP A 216 -16.83 -29.33 -12.57
C TRP A 216 -15.32 -29.11 -12.43
N VAL A 217 -14.89 -27.89 -12.13
CA VAL A 217 -13.45 -27.60 -11.89
C VAL A 217 -12.92 -28.36 -10.68
N THR A 218 -13.69 -28.44 -9.58
CA THR A 218 -13.31 -29.23 -8.40
C THR A 218 -13.23 -30.72 -8.73
N ALA A 219 -14.19 -31.24 -9.50
CA ALA A 219 -14.21 -32.62 -9.95
C ALA A 219 -13.02 -32.92 -10.87
N TYR A 220 -12.68 -32.03 -11.80
CA TYR A 220 -11.51 -32.14 -12.66
C TYR A 220 -10.24 -32.26 -11.83
N LYS A 221 -10.03 -31.37 -10.85
CA LYS A 221 -8.89 -31.44 -9.93
C LYS A 221 -8.85 -32.76 -9.14
N TYR A 222 -10.01 -33.25 -8.70
CA TYR A 222 -10.10 -34.52 -7.95
C TYR A 222 -9.68 -35.74 -8.77
N HIS A 223 -10.00 -35.77 -10.07
CA HIS A 223 -9.68 -36.89 -10.96
C HIS A 223 -8.34 -36.70 -11.70
N SER A 224 -7.60 -35.64 -11.42
CA SER A 224 -6.27 -35.41 -11.98
C SER A 224 -5.18 -36.16 -11.21
N ASP A 225 -3.99 -36.26 -11.79
CA ASP A 225 -2.80 -36.82 -11.13
C ASP A 225 -2.26 -35.94 -9.99
N GLY A 226 -2.90 -34.81 -9.69
CA GLY A 226 -2.50 -33.87 -8.65
C GLY A 226 -1.48 -32.84 -9.12
N CYS A 227 -0.58 -32.46 -8.22
CA CYS A 227 0.43 -31.43 -8.47
C CYS A 227 1.58 -31.97 -9.33
N ALA A 228 1.90 -31.30 -10.44
CA ALA A 228 2.98 -31.70 -11.35
C ALA A 228 4.42 -31.53 -10.79
N ARG A 229 4.57 -31.19 -9.50
CA ARG A 229 5.87 -30.93 -8.84
C ARG A 229 6.03 -31.66 -7.50
N CYS A 230 4.99 -32.28 -6.97
CA CYS A 230 5.02 -33.05 -5.72
C CYS A 230 3.76 -33.88 -5.55
N ASP A 231 3.73 -34.75 -4.55
CA ASP A 231 2.63 -35.71 -4.31
C ASP A 231 1.32 -35.10 -3.76
N ALA A 232 1.19 -33.77 -3.75
CA ALA A 232 -0.01 -33.11 -3.27
C ALA A 232 -1.16 -33.26 -4.29
N SER A 233 -2.22 -33.97 -3.90
CA SER A 233 -3.38 -34.24 -4.76
C SER A 233 -4.70 -33.66 -4.26
N ASP A 234 -4.73 -33.07 -3.07
CA ASP A 234 -5.95 -32.50 -2.48
C ASP A 234 -6.49 -31.33 -3.36
N PRO A 235 -7.71 -31.43 -3.93
CA PRO A 235 -8.25 -30.42 -4.85
C PRO A 235 -8.36 -29.01 -4.26
N ALA A 236 -8.54 -28.90 -2.94
CA ALA A 236 -8.53 -27.64 -2.21
C ALA A 236 -7.18 -26.91 -2.38
N CYS A 237 -6.10 -27.69 -2.45
CA CYS A 237 -4.74 -27.20 -2.51
C CYS A 237 -4.26 -26.95 -3.94
N LEU A 238 -4.94 -27.46 -4.97
CA LEU A 238 -4.49 -27.36 -6.36
C LEU A 238 -4.92 -26.04 -7.01
N ASP A 239 -4.02 -25.45 -7.80
CA ASP A 239 -4.21 -24.26 -8.62
C ASP A 239 -3.78 -24.55 -10.06
N PHE A 240 -4.41 -23.86 -11.02
CA PHE A 240 -3.97 -23.85 -12.41
C PHE A 240 -2.88 -22.81 -12.59
N HIS A 241 -1.71 -23.23 -13.05
CA HIS A 241 -0.55 -22.40 -13.33
C HIS A 241 -0.31 -22.28 -14.83
N HIS A 242 -0.11 -21.05 -15.31
CA HIS A 242 0.25 -20.77 -16.69
C HIS A 242 1.76 -20.73 -16.87
N GLU A 243 2.29 -21.56 -17.77
CA GLU A 243 3.73 -21.55 -18.05
C GLU A 243 4.16 -20.39 -18.98
N GLY A 244 3.27 -19.89 -19.84
CA GLY A 244 3.51 -18.80 -20.81
C GLY A 244 2.94 -17.42 -20.43
N GLU A 245 2.56 -16.62 -21.45
CA GLU A 245 1.95 -15.30 -21.25
C GLU A 245 0.67 -15.38 -20.39
N LYS A 246 0.44 -14.33 -19.61
CA LYS A 246 -0.66 -14.29 -18.65
C LYS A 246 -2.02 -14.24 -19.38
N THR A 247 -2.66 -15.38 -19.51
CA THR A 247 -4.04 -15.53 -19.98
C THR A 247 -5.05 -15.29 -18.83
N VAL A 248 -6.33 -15.43 -19.14
CA VAL A 248 -7.43 -15.25 -18.20
C VAL A 248 -7.43 -16.39 -17.17
N GLY A 249 -7.05 -16.12 -15.92
CA GLY A 249 -7.11 -17.14 -14.87
C GLY A 249 -8.50 -17.78 -14.72
N ILE A 250 -8.55 -19.11 -14.51
CA ILE A 250 -9.80 -19.90 -14.39
C ILE A 250 -10.79 -19.32 -13.37
N ALA A 251 -10.30 -18.78 -12.25
CA ALA A 251 -11.14 -18.12 -11.24
C ALA A 251 -11.89 -16.89 -11.79
N ARG A 252 -11.25 -16.12 -12.69
CA ARG A 252 -11.86 -15.00 -13.39
C ARG A 252 -12.87 -15.50 -14.41
N MET A 253 -12.55 -16.55 -15.19
CA MET A 253 -13.49 -17.15 -16.15
C MET A 253 -14.79 -17.62 -15.49
N LEU A 254 -14.69 -18.24 -14.31
CA LEU A 254 -15.83 -18.68 -13.51
C LEU A 254 -16.70 -17.50 -13.06
N SER A 255 -16.08 -16.38 -12.70
CA SER A 255 -16.77 -15.16 -12.26
C SER A 255 -17.50 -14.47 -13.42
N GLU A 256 -16.82 -14.40 -14.57
CA GLU A 256 -17.30 -13.85 -15.86
C GLU A 256 -18.30 -14.76 -16.58
N ARG A 257 -18.58 -15.95 -16.03
CA ARG A 257 -19.52 -16.92 -16.62
C ARG A 257 -19.14 -17.34 -18.05
N ARG A 258 -17.83 -17.49 -18.34
CA ARG A 258 -17.33 -18.08 -19.60
C ARG A 258 -17.81 -19.52 -19.78
N SER A 259 -18.03 -19.95 -21.04
CA SER A 259 -18.54 -21.29 -21.36
C SER A 259 -17.65 -22.39 -20.77
N LEU A 260 -18.20 -23.61 -20.64
CA LEU A 260 -17.40 -24.74 -20.16
C LEU A 260 -16.27 -25.06 -21.16
N ASP A 261 -16.54 -24.94 -22.46
CA ASP A 261 -15.55 -25.14 -23.51
C ASP A 261 -14.39 -24.15 -23.41
N ASP A 262 -14.68 -22.86 -23.14
CA ASP A 262 -13.64 -21.85 -22.92
C ASP A 262 -12.77 -22.22 -21.71
N ILE A 263 -13.40 -22.62 -20.61
CA ILE A 263 -12.70 -23.03 -19.39
C ILE A 263 -11.84 -24.26 -19.64
N ARG A 264 -12.35 -25.24 -20.39
CA ARG A 264 -11.61 -26.46 -20.75
C ARG A 264 -10.37 -26.15 -21.57
N ARG A 265 -10.52 -25.35 -22.65
CA ARG A 265 -9.38 -24.91 -23.47
C ARG A 265 -8.32 -24.16 -22.67
N GLU A 266 -8.75 -23.37 -21.68
CA GLU A 266 -7.81 -22.68 -20.81
C GLU A 266 -7.05 -23.67 -19.89
N ILE A 267 -7.76 -24.65 -19.33
CA ILE A 267 -7.16 -25.70 -18.50
C ILE A 267 -6.15 -26.54 -19.27
N ASP A 268 -6.40 -26.83 -20.54
CA ASP A 268 -5.47 -27.60 -21.39
C ASP A 268 -4.10 -26.89 -21.57
N ASN A 269 -4.06 -25.57 -21.37
CA ASN A 269 -2.83 -24.77 -21.38
C ASN A 269 -2.24 -24.53 -19.99
N CYS A 270 -2.82 -25.12 -18.95
CA CYS A 270 -2.40 -24.97 -17.56
C CYS A 270 -1.70 -26.22 -17.04
N VAL A 271 -0.71 -26.00 -16.18
CA VAL A 271 -0.15 -27.05 -15.33
C VAL A 271 -0.81 -26.99 -13.95
N LEU A 272 -1.28 -28.12 -13.44
CA LEU A 272 -1.80 -28.20 -12.07
C LEU A 272 -0.64 -28.21 -11.06
N LEU A 273 -0.63 -27.23 -10.17
CA LEU A 273 0.34 -27.12 -9.07
C LEU A 273 -0.39 -26.95 -7.75
N CYS A 274 0.11 -27.57 -6.67
CA CYS A 274 -0.38 -27.23 -5.35
C CYS A 274 0.00 -25.78 -4.98
N ALA A 275 -0.74 -25.16 -4.06
CA ALA A 275 -0.56 -23.77 -3.67
C ALA A 275 0.87 -23.46 -3.19
N ASN A 276 1.53 -24.41 -2.54
CA ASN A 276 2.94 -24.29 -2.15
C ASN A 276 3.86 -24.19 -3.39
N CYS A 277 3.79 -25.17 -4.30
CA CYS A 277 4.63 -25.21 -5.50
C CYS A 277 4.32 -24.04 -6.45
N HIS A 278 3.05 -23.70 -6.62
CA HIS A 278 2.61 -22.57 -7.43
C HIS A 278 3.25 -21.24 -6.96
N ARG A 279 3.32 -21.01 -5.65
CA ARG A 279 3.96 -19.81 -5.08
C ARG A 279 5.47 -19.81 -5.23
N VAL A 280 6.11 -20.97 -5.10
CA VAL A 280 7.56 -21.12 -5.32
C VAL A 280 7.91 -20.75 -6.75
N GLU A 281 7.13 -21.20 -7.74
CA GLU A 281 7.33 -20.86 -9.15
C GLU A 281 7.20 -19.35 -9.43
N HIS A 282 6.12 -18.72 -8.95
CA HIS A 282 5.97 -17.25 -9.09
C HIS A 282 7.10 -16.47 -8.44
N HIS A 283 7.61 -16.95 -7.30
CA HIS A 283 8.72 -16.32 -6.62
C HIS A 283 10.05 -16.50 -7.37
N ALA A 284 10.27 -17.65 -8.02
CA ALA A 284 11.45 -17.91 -8.85
C ALA A 284 11.47 -17.00 -10.08
N ARG A 285 10.35 -16.91 -10.82
CA ARG A 285 10.21 -16.04 -12.01
C ARG A 285 10.47 -14.56 -11.72
N ARG A 286 9.96 -14.05 -10.59
CA ARG A 286 10.23 -12.65 -10.18
C ARG A 286 11.71 -12.36 -9.94
N LYS A 287 12.50 -13.36 -9.55
CA LYS A 287 13.95 -13.16 -9.36
C LYS A 287 14.70 -13.14 -10.68
N THR A 288 14.29 -13.92 -11.66
CA THR A 288 14.92 -13.94 -12.99
C THR A 288 14.63 -12.66 -13.77
N ASP A 289 13.43 -12.10 -13.62
CA ASP A 289 13.02 -10.87 -14.33
C ASP A 289 13.55 -9.57 -13.68
N SER A 290 14.23 -9.67 -12.52
CA SER A 290 14.78 -8.53 -11.77
C SER A 290 16.32 -8.41 -11.88
N VAL A 291 16.94 -9.17 -12.78
CA VAL A 291 18.39 -9.14 -13.08
C VAL A 291 18.62 -8.40 -14.39
#